data_AF-A0A7S0LCH8-F1
#
_entry.id   AF-A0A7S0LCH8-F1
#
_cell.length_a   1.000
_cell.length_b   1.000
_cell.length_c   1.000
_cell.angle_alpha   90.00
_cell.angle_beta   90.00
_cell.angle_gamma   90.00
#
_symmetry.space_group_name_H-M   'P 1'
#
loop_
_entity.id
_entity.type
_entity.pdbx_description
1 polymer ?
#
loop_
_entity_poly.entity_id
_entity_poly.type
_entity_poly.pdbx_seq_one_letter_code
_entity_poly.pdbx_strand_id
1 'polypeptide(L)'
;ADGAAVEGRATALIFFGGYAPMRTMKIVQHLRASHPQLKLVVLCGGNVTLEAQLRQEHAGPLCEVEGMLSAARVRQHLASARLVIGKPGPGVVAEAGVCRVPFVTEDHTGIMPQERSVLRWIESQGVGIIVPDLEHMPSDLLTRISSCREALECQDNRAVFEVSACIRCLMSCKGADQGKDWREVQQCVANLSIG
;
A
#
# COMPACT_ATOMS: atom_id res chain seq x y z
N ALA A 1 17.86 -27.07 10.55
CA ALA A 1 18.74 -26.57 9.47
C ALA A 1 18.10 -25.44 8.66
N ASP A 2 16.78 -25.24 8.68
CA ASP A 2 16.10 -24.20 7.88
C ASP A 2 16.23 -22.75 8.36
N GLY A 3 16.53 -22.51 9.64
CA GLY A 3 16.52 -21.14 10.20
C GLY A 3 17.54 -20.18 9.58
N ALA A 4 18.73 -20.68 9.22
CA ALA A 4 19.81 -19.86 8.68
C ALA A 4 19.59 -19.44 7.21
N ALA A 5 18.71 -20.12 6.46
CA ALA A 5 18.41 -19.77 5.07
C ALA A 5 17.34 -18.67 4.95
N VAL A 6 16.62 -18.36 6.03
CA VAL A 6 15.58 -17.33 6.10
C VAL A 6 16.17 -15.97 6.48
N GLU A 7 17.24 -15.96 7.29
CA GLU A 7 17.97 -14.76 7.69
C GLU A 7 18.59 -14.05 6.48
N GLY A 8 18.24 -12.78 6.29
CA GLY A 8 18.73 -11.94 5.18
C GLY A 8 17.88 -11.93 3.92
N ARG A 9 16.78 -12.69 3.86
CA ARG A 9 15.84 -12.61 2.72
C ARG A 9 14.97 -11.36 2.79
N ALA A 10 14.74 -10.75 1.63
CA ALA A 10 13.79 -9.65 1.50
C ALA A 10 12.36 -10.15 1.74
N THR A 11 11.62 -9.46 2.61
CA THR A 11 10.21 -9.78 2.89
C THR A 11 9.28 -9.02 1.94
N ALA A 12 8.41 -9.73 1.24
CA ALA A 12 7.27 -9.15 0.54
C ALA A 12 6.01 -9.30 1.40
N LEU A 13 5.43 -8.17 1.79
CA LEU A 13 4.18 -8.13 2.54
C LEU A 13 3.00 -8.09 1.57
N ILE A 14 2.12 -9.07 1.59
CA ILE A 14 0.88 -9.07 0.81
C ILE A 14 -0.23 -8.55 1.71
N PHE A 15 -0.74 -7.36 1.41
CA PHE A 15 -1.67 -6.64 2.27
C PHE A 15 -2.72 -5.88 1.46
N PHE A 16 -3.97 -6.33 1.59
CA PHE A 16 -5.14 -5.76 0.90
C PHE A 16 -6.07 -4.97 1.85
N GLY A 17 -5.57 -4.59 3.04
CA GLY A 17 -6.36 -3.95 4.09
C GLY A 17 -7.11 -4.97 4.96
N GLY A 18 -8.29 -4.57 5.46
CA GLY A 18 -9.05 -5.36 6.43
C GLY A 18 -9.64 -6.68 5.92
N TYR A 19 -9.63 -6.92 4.60
CA TYR A 19 -10.14 -8.17 4.02
C TYR A 19 -9.42 -8.48 2.70
N ALA A 20 -8.58 -9.52 2.68
CA ALA A 20 -7.87 -9.92 1.47
C ALA A 20 -8.75 -10.77 0.53
N PRO A 21 -8.68 -10.58 -0.80
CA PRO A 21 -9.47 -11.36 -1.75
C PRO A 21 -8.94 -12.78 -1.90
N MET A 22 -9.79 -13.75 -2.25
CA MET A 22 -9.37 -15.15 -2.50
C MET A 22 -8.29 -15.29 -3.59
N ARG A 23 -8.24 -14.34 -4.53
CA ARG A 23 -7.19 -14.25 -5.57
C ARG A 23 -5.77 -14.20 -4.98
N THR A 24 -5.63 -13.81 -3.72
CA THR A 24 -4.36 -13.83 -2.98
C THR A 24 -3.68 -15.20 -3.02
N MET A 25 -4.43 -16.31 -3.06
CA MET A 25 -3.86 -17.67 -3.24
C MET A 25 -2.97 -17.75 -4.48
N LYS A 26 -3.49 -17.28 -5.63
CA LYS A 26 -2.75 -17.30 -6.90
C LYS A 26 -1.55 -16.36 -6.86
N ILE A 27 -1.70 -15.18 -6.27
CA ILE A 27 -0.60 -14.22 -6.11
C ILE A 27 0.55 -14.86 -5.32
N VAL A 28 0.24 -15.51 -4.19
CA VAL A 28 1.23 -16.22 -3.36
C VAL A 28 1.89 -17.35 -4.16
N GLN A 29 1.10 -18.19 -4.84
CA GLN A 29 1.61 -19.29 -5.64
C GLN A 29 2.62 -18.82 -6.71
N HIS A 30 2.25 -17.81 -7.49
CA HIS A 30 3.10 -17.32 -8.58
C HIS A 30 4.32 -16.54 -8.07
N LEU A 31 4.19 -15.76 -6.99
CA LEU A 31 5.33 -15.08 -6.36
C LEU A 31 6.37 -16.08 -5.85
N ARG A 32 5.95 -17.17 -5.21
CA ARG A 32 6.89 -18.20 -4.74
C ARG A 32 7.62 -18.88 -5.89
N ALA A 33 6.94 -19.11 -7.01
CA ALA A 33 7.53 -19.74 -8.19
C ALA A 33 8.50 -18.80 -8.93
N SER A 34 8.12 -17.53 -9.12
CA SER A 34 8.88 -16.55 -9.89
C SER A 34 9.98 -15.84 -9.09
N HIS A 35 9.79 -15.70 -7.77
CA HIS A 35 10.68 -14.98 -6.87
C HIS A 35 11.01 -15.81 -5.61
N PRO A 36 11.64 -16.99 -5.76
CA PRO A 36 11.89 -17.92 -4.65
C PRO A 36 12.84 -17.37 -3.58
N GLN A 37 13.52 -16.24 -3.83
CA GLN A 37 14.37 -15.52 -2.89
C GLN A 37 13.57 -14.73 -1.83
N LEU A 38 12.30 -14.42 -2.08
CA LEU A 38 11.46 -13.64 -1.17
C LEU A 38 10.95 -14.50 0.00
N LYS A 39 10.92 -13.91 1.20
CA LYS A 39 10.02 -14.35 2.26
C LYS A 39 8.67 -13.67 2.04
N LEU A 40 7.57 -14.41 2.11
CA LEU A 40 6.23 -13.85 2.03
C LEU A 40 5.63 -13.71 3.43
N VAL A 41 4.95 -12.60 3.68
CA VAL A 41 4.03 -12.43 4.82
C VAL A 41 2.68 -12.03 4.24
N VAL A 42 1.63 -12.79 4.53
CA VAL A 42 0.29 -12.58 3.97
C VAL A 42 -0.67 -12.17 5.08
N LEU A 43 -1.20 -10.95 4.99
CA LEU A 43 -2.22 -10.46 5.92
C LEU A 43 -3.60 -10.70 5.32
N CYS A 44 -4.32 -11.69 5.86
CA CYS A 44 -5.63 -12.09 5.36
C CYS A 44 -6.77 -11.18 5.86
N GLY A 45 -6.51 -10.42 6.94
CA GLY A 45 -7.51 -9.58 7.59
C GLY A 45 -8.66 -10.45 8.10
N GLY A 46 -9.91 -10.06 7.81
CA GLY A 46 -11.11 -10.80 8.19
C GLY A 46 -11.43 -12.01 7.32
N ASN A 47 -10.62 -12.32 6.29
CA ASN A 47 -10.90 -13.46 5.41
C ASN A 47 -10.34 -14.77 6.00
N VAL A 48 -11.09 -15.35 6.94
CA VAL A 48 -10.74 -16.60 7.62
C VAL A 48 -10.65 -17.80 6.67
N THR A 49 -11.40 -17.79 5.57
CA THR A 49 -11.36 -18.87 4.56
C THR A 49 -10.04 -18.83 3.80
N LEU A 50 -9.62 -17.65 3.35
CA LEU A 50 -8.31 -17.46 2.73
C LEU A 50 -7.18 -17.83 3.70
N GLU A 51 -7.27 -17.40 4.96
CA GLU A 51 -6.27 -17.72 5.98
C GLU A 51 -6.09 -19.24 6.12
N ALA A 52 -7.20 -19.98 6.28
CA ALA A 52 -7.16 -21.43 6.43
C ALA A 52 -6.52 -22.11 5.22
N GLN A 53 -6.88 -21.71 3.99
CA GLN A 53 -6.32 -22.28 2.76
C GLN A 53 -4.83 -21.96 2.60
N LEU A 54 -4.42 -20.71 2.82
CA LEU A 54 -3.01 -20.32 2.77
C LEU A 54 -2.19 -21.06 3.84
N ARG A 55 -2.72 -21.25 5.04
CA ARG A 55 -2.06 -22.04 6.09
C ARG A 55 -1.87 -23.49 5.69
N GLN A 56 -2.87 -24.09 5.04
CA GLN A 56 -2.80 -25.48 4.61
C GLN A 56 -1.83 -25.69 3.45
N GLU A 57 -1.84 -24.80 2.45
CA GLU A 57 -1.15 -25.03 1.17
C GLU A 57 0.24 -24.37 1.12
N HIS A 58 0.44 -23.29 1.86
CA HIS A 58 1.62 -22.44 1.68
C HIS A 58 2.39 -22.12 2.96
N ALA A 59 1.83 -22.25 4.16
CA ALA A 59 2.56 -21.85 5.37
C ALA A 59 3.87 -22.63 5.55
N GLY A 60 4.92 -21.92 5.98
CA GLY A 60 6.24 -22.50 6.23
C GLY A 60 7.29 -21.42 6.46
N PRO A 61 8.59 -21.80 6.50
CA PRO A 61 9.68 -20.86 6.83
C PRO A 61 9.76 -19.62 5.93
N LEU A 62 9.32 -19.74 4.68
CA LEU A 62 9.34 -18.66 3.68
C LEU A 62 7.96 -18.03 3.41
N CYS A 63 6.91 -18.46 4.11
CA CYS A 63 5.57 -17.91 3.92
C CYS A 63 4.81 -17.93 5.24
N GLU A 64 4.70 -16.75 5.83
CA GLU A 64 3.95 -16.50 7.06
C GLU A 64 2.54 -16.04 6.68
N VAL A 65 1.54 -16.58 7.38
CA VAL A 65 0.13 -16.28 7.13
C VAL A 65 -0.44 -15.77 8.45
N GLU A 66 -1.00 -14.56 8.39
CA GLU A 66 -1.60 -13.87 9.53
C GLU A 66 -3.06 -13.53 9.22
N GLY A 67 -3.91 -13.67 10.23
CA GLY A 67 -5.33 -13.30 10.16
C GLY A 67 -5.55 -11.80 10.39
N MET A 68 -6.57 -11.46 11.18
CA MET A 68 -6.81 -10.08 11.62
C MET A 68 -5.78 -9.68 12.67
N LEU A 69 -5.07 -8.57 12.42
CA LEU A 69 -4.02 -8.05 13.30
C LEU A 69 -4.38 -6.69 13.88
N SER A 70 -3.77 -6.35 15.02
CA SER A 70 -3.81 -4.99 15.56
C SER A 70 -2.98 -4.04 14.69
N ALA A 71 -3.30 -2.74 14.71
CA ALA A 71 -2.54 -1.72 13.98
C ALA A 71 -1.04 -1.73 14.31
N ALA A 72 -0.67 -2.00 15.57
CA ALA A 72 0.72 -2.11 15.98
C ALA A 72 1.45 -3.28 15.30
N ARG A 73 0.79 -4.43 15.17
CA ARG A 73 1.34 -5.61 14.47
C ARG A 73 1.44 -5.37 12.96
N VAL A 74 0.43 -4.76 12.33
CA VAL A 74 0.48 -4.37 10.92
C VAL A 74 1.69 -3.45 10.67
N ARG A 75 1.89 -2.43 11.52
CA ARG A 75 3.05 -1.53 11.44
C ARG A 75 4.38 -2.27 11.58
N GLN A 76 4.49 -3.29 12.44
CA GLN A 76 5.72 -4.10 12.56
C GLN A 76 6.03 -4.87 11.26
N HIS A 77 5.01 -5.46 10.63
CA HIS A 77 5.18 -6.12 9.33
C HIS A 77 5.57 -5.13 8.25
N LEU A 78 4.93 -3.96 8.18
CA LEU A 78 5.32 -2.90 7.25
C LEU A 78 6.77 -2.47 7.47
N ALA A 79 7.17 -2.13 8.69
CA ALA A 79 8.53 -1.66 8.99
C ALA A 79 9.65 -2.67 8.66
N SER A 80 9.33 -3.96 8.58
CA SER A 80 10.28 -5.03 8.23
C SER A 80 10.17 -5.49 6.77
N ALA A 81 9.19 -4.98 6.02
CA ALA A 81 8.96 -5.35 4.63
C ALA A 81 9.91 -4.62 3.68
N ARG A 82 10.33 -5.33 2.62
CA ARG A 82 11.08 -4.75 1.50
C ARG A 82 10.17 -4.11 0.46
N LEU A 83 8.96 -4.65 0.33
CA LEU A 83 7.88 -4.18 -0.52
C LEU A 83 6.52 -4.59 0.07
N VAL A 84 5.49 -3.84 -0.27
CA VAL A 84 4.08 -4.21 -0.02
C VAL A 84 3.41 -4.49 -1.36
N ILE A 85 2.59 -5.54 -1.43
CA ILE A 85 1.81 -5.93 -2.60
C ILE A 85 0.34 -5.87 -2.24
N GLY A 86 -0.46 -5.13 -3.01
CA GLY A 86 -1.89 -5.01 -2.72
C GLY A 86 -2.66 -4.15 -3.70
N LYS A 87 -3.92 -3.88 -3.35
CA LYS A 87 -4.77 -2.91 -4.06
C LYS A 87 -4.31 -1.48 -3.75
N PRO A 88 -4.53 -0.53 -4.67
CA PRO A 88 -4.16 0.87 -4.49
C PRO A 88 -5.15 1.61 -3.56
N GLY A 89 -5.52 0.98 -2.44
CA GLY A 89 -6.41 1.56 -1.45
C GLY A 89 -5.68 2.67 -0.68
N PRO A 90 -6.33 3.83 -0.43
CA PRO A 90 -5.65 5.00 0.11
C PRO A 90 -5.04 4.75 1.49
N GLY A 91 -5.70 3.96 2.34
CA GLY A 91 -5.20 3.62 3.69
C GLY A 91 -3.91 2.80 3.64
N VAL A 92 -3.91 1.69 2.90
CA VAL A 92 -2.76 0.78 2.80
C VAL A 92 -1.57 1.48 2.15
N VAL A 93 -1.80 2.25 1.09
CA VAL A 93 -0.74 3.01 0.40
C VAL A 93 -0.17 4.10 1.32
N ALA A 94 -1.01 4.82 2.06
CA ALA A 94 -0.55 5.81 3.04
C ALA A 94 0.27 5.16 4.18
N GLU A 95 -0.18 4.03 4.71
CA GLU A 95 0.53 3.27 5.75
C GLU A 95 1.90 2.79 5.26
N ALA A 96 1.99 2.27 4.03
CA ALA A 96 3.24 1.87 3.41
C ALA A 96 4.18 3.07 3.19
N GLY A 97 3.65 4.20 2.72
CA GLY A 97 4.39 5.45 2.55
C GLY A 97 5.00 5.96 3.87
N VAL A 98 4.19 6.00 4.94
CA VAL A 98 4.66 6.38 6.29
C VAL A 98 5.76 5.44 6.80
N CYS A 99 5.68 4.15 6.46
CA CYS A 99 6.71 3.16 6.82
C CYS A 99 7.89 3.13 5.83
N ARG A 100 7.91 4.01 4.82
CA ARG A 100 8.93 4.08 3.76
C ARG A 100 9.15 2.75 3.04
N VAL A 101 8.05 2.08 2.71
CA VAL A 101 8.07 0.80 1.97
C VAL A 101 7.46 0.99 0.59
N PRO A 102 8.19 0.64 -0.49
CA PRO A 102 7.65 0.68 -1.85
C PRO A 102 6.39 -0.16 -2.01
N PHE A 103 5.41 0.40 -2.71
CA PHE A 103 4.14 -0.26 -2.97
C PHE A 103 4.11 -0.89 -4.35
N VAL A 104 3.59 -2.11 -4.47
CA VAL A 104 3.36 -2.80 -5.75
C VAL A 104 1.89 -3.05 -5.90
N THR A 105 1.34 -2.58 -7.00
CA THR A 105 -0.07 -2.70 -7.30
C THR A 105 -0.28 -2.96 -8.78
N GLU A 106 -1.51 -3.25 -9.17
CA GLU A 106 -1.88 -3.46 -10.57
C GLU A 106 -2.87 -2.41 -11.04
N ASP A 107 -2.80 -2.09 -12.33
CA ASP A 107 -3.86 -1.33 -13.02
C ASP A 107 -4.77 -2.30 -13.79
N HIS A 108 -5.93 -2.62 -13.21
CA HIS A 108 -6.95 -3.46 -13.84
C HIS A 108 -8.25 -2.68 -14.07
N THR A 109 -9.09 -3.20 -14.97
CA THR A 109 -10.35 -2.56 -15.44
C THR A 109 -11.41 -2.32 -14.35
N GLY A 110 -11.19 -2.80 -13.12
CA GLY A 110 -12.10 -2.70 -11.98
C GLY A 110 -11.72 -1.67 -10.91
N ILE A 111 -10.67 -0.87 -11.13
CA ILE A 111 -10.23 0.15 -10.17
C ILE A 111 -11.29 1.23 -10.01
N MET A 112 -11.65 1.52 -8.75
CA MET A 112 -12.64 2.53 -8.45
C MET A 112 -12.12 3.91 -8.88
N PRO A 113 -12.98 4.84 -9.34
CA PRO A 113 -12.54 6.17 -9.78
C PRO A 113 -11.66 6.91 -8.75
N GLN A 114 -11.92 6.71 -7.45
CA GLN A 114 -11.14 7.34 -6.37
C GLN A 114 -9.76 6.68 -6.17
N GLU A 115 -9.59 5.43 -6.56
CA GLU A 115 -8.30 4.71 -6.48
C GLU A 115 -7.36 5.07 -7.64
N ARG A 116 -7.89 5.63 -8.74
CA ARG A 116 -7.08 6.10 -9.89
C ARG A 116 -6.14 7.24 -9.53
N SER A 117 -6.54 8.13 -8.60
CA SER A 117 -5.65 9.20 -8.13
C SER A 117 -4.47 8.63 -7.35
N VAL A 118 -4.70 7.56 -6.57
CA VAL A 118 -3.64 6.86 -5.83
C VAL A 118 -2.63 6.24 -6.79
N LEU A 119 -3.10 5.61 -7.87
CA LEU A 119 -2.20 5.07 -8.90
C LEU A 119 -1.32 6.16 -9.54
N ARG A 120 -1.93 7.25 -10.00
CA ARG A 120 -1.18 8.39 -10.57
C ARG A 120 -0.17 8.95 -9.57
N TRP A 121 -0.54 9.02 -8.29
CA TRP A 121 0.37 9.47 -7.25
C TRP A 121 1.55 8.51 -7.08
N ILE A 122 1.29 7.20 -6.97
CA ILE A 122 2.35 6.16 -6.88
C ILE A 122 3.35 6.29 -8.04
N GLU A 123 2.84 6.42 -9.26
CA GLU A 123 3.65 6.55 -10.46
C GLU A 123 4.44 7.87 -10.48
N SER A 124 3.76 9.00 -10.27
CA SER A 124 4.37 10.34 -10.34
C SER A 124 5.43 10.58 -9.27
N GLN A 125 5.26 10.01 -8.07
CA GLN A 125 6.20 10.14 -6.97
C GLN A 125 7.29 9.07 -7.02
N GLY A 126 7.19 8.06 -7.90
CA GLY A 126 8.15 6.96 -7.97
C GLY A 126 8.21 6.09 -6.71
N VAL A 127 7.19 6.15 -5.86
CA VAL A 127 7.13 5.47 -4.55
C VAL A 127 6.69 4.01 -4.64
N GLY A 128 6.46 3.51 -5.85
CA GLY A 128 6.01 2.15 -6.08
C GLY A 128 6.01 1.77 -7.55
N ILE A 129 5.50 0.57 -7.81
CA ILE A 129 5.43 -0.03 -9.13
C ILE A 129 3.99 -0.40 -9.43
N ILE A 130 3.55 -0.03 -10.63
CA ILE A 130 2.30 -0.52 -11.21
C ILE A 130 2.66 -1.62 -12.21
N VAL A 131 2.10 -2.81 -12.02
CA VAL A 131 2.20 -3.94 -12.94
C VAL A 131 0.87 -4.18 -13.66
N PRO A 132 0.85 -4.89 -14.79
CA PRO A 132 -0.42 -5.27 -15.43
C PRO A 132 -1.24 -6.26 -14.59
N ASP A 133 -0.56 -7.12 -13.83
CA ASP A 133 -1.18 -8.23 -13.09
C ASP A 133 -0.30 -8.64 -11.89
N LEU A 134 -0.86 -8.65 -10.69
CA LEU A 134 -0.18 -9.09 -9.47
C LEU A 134 0.12 -10.60 -9.42
N GLU A 135 -0.56 -11.42 -10.23
CA GLU A 135 -0.23 -12.84 -10.40
C GLU A 135 1.02 -13.03 -11.28
N HIS A 136 1.40 -12.03 -12.08
CA HIS A 136 2.52 -12.12 -13.03
C HIS A 136 3.53 -11.00 -12.84
N MET A 137 4.30 -11.09 -11.75
CA MET A 137 5.31 -10.10 -11.42
C MET A 137 6.52 -10.15 -12.37
N PRO A 138 7.10 -8.99 -12.70
CA PRO A 138 8.27 -8.93 -13.58
C PRO A 138 9.51 -9.48 -12.86
N SER A 139 10.42 -10.10 -13.62
CA SER A 139 11.63 -10.73 -13.07
C SER A 139 12.63 -9.74 -12.46
N ASP A 140 12.56 -8.47 -12.83
CA ASP A 140 13.40 -7.37 -12.33
C ASP A 140 12.78 -6.63 -11.13
N LEU A 141 11.73 -7.18 -10.51
CA LEU A 141 10.95 -6.55 -9.44
C LEU A 141 11.84 -5.95 -8.34
N LEU A 142 12.80 -6.71 -7.81
CA LEU A 142 13.66 -6.24 -6.71
C LEU A 142 14.56 -5.06 -7.10
N THR A 143 15.02 -5.02 -8.34
CA THR A 143 15.82 -3.90 -8.87
C THR A 143 14.96 -2.64 -8.90
N ARG A 144 13.75 -2.73 -9.47
CA ARG A 144 12.82 -1.60 -9.55
C ARG A 144 12.38 -1.08 -8.18
N ILE A 145 12.15 -1.99 -7.21
CA ILE A 145 11.80 -1.63 -5.83
C ILE A 145 12.97 -0.94 -5.09
N SER A 146 14.22 -1.13 -5.52
CA SER A 146 15.36 -0.40 -4.95
C SER A 146 15.28 1.09 -5.26
N SER A 147 14.97 1.45 -6.51
CA SER A 147 14.84 2.85 -6.94
C SER A 147 13.71 3.59 -6.22
N CYS A 148 12.62 2.91 -5.87
CA CYS A 148 11.48 3.52 -5.19
C CYS A 148 11.79 3.95 -3.74
N ARG A 149 12.77 3.33 -3.06
CA ARG A 149 13.05 3.65 -1.66
C ARG A 149 13.64 5.05 -1.49
N GLU A 150 14.51 5.46 -2.41
CA GLU A 150 15.10 6.80 -2.41
C GLU A 150 14.02 7.87 -2.52
N ALA A 151 13.04 7.66 -3.41
CA ALA A 151 11.91 8.57 -3.57
C ALA A 151 11.08 8.69 -2.28
N LEU A 152 10.88 7.59 -1.54
CA LEU A 152 10.14 7.54 -0.28
C LEU A 152 10.85 8.25 0.89
N GLU A 153 12.17 8.43 0.84
CA GLU A 153 12.90 9.16 1.89
C GLU A 153 12.57 10.65 1.88
N CYS A 154 12.29 11.20 0.70
CA CYS A 154 11.90 12.59 0.50
C CYS A 154 10.40 12.85 0.74
N GLN A 155 9.60 11.81 0.98
CA GLN A 155 8.16 11.96 1.19
C GLN A 155 7.85 12.35 2.64
N ASP A 156 7.07 13.41 2.80
CA ASP A 156 6.45 13.80 4.06
C ASP A 156 4.93 13.83 3.88
N ASN A 157 4.26 12.72 4.23
CA ASN A 157 2.81 12.61 4.05
C ASN A 157 2.09 13.45 5.11
N ARG A 158 1.65 14.64 4.70
CA ARG A 158 0.88 15.56 5.54
C ARG A 158 -0.60 15.66 5.16
N ALA A 159 -1.10 14.74 4.33
CA ALA A 159 -2.43 14.79 3.75
C ALA A 159 -3.56 14.97 4.79
N VAL A 160 -3.48 14.29 5.95
CA VAL A 160 -4.51 14.44 7.00
C VAL A 160 -4.52 15.86 7.60
N PHE A 161 -3.36 16.50 7.73
CA PHE A 161 -3.25 17.86 8.23
C PHE A 161 -3.68 18.88 7.17
N GLU A 162 -3.33 18.63 5.91
CA GLU A 162 -3.71 19.46 4.77
C GLU A 162 -5.21 19.46 4.55
N VAL A 163 -5.85 18.29 4.53
CA VAL A 163 -7.31 18.17 4.45
C VAL A 163 -7.98 18.85 5.64
N SER A 164 -7.44 18.68 6.85
CA SER A 164 -7.95 19.37 8.05
C SER A 164 -7.85 20.90 7.93
N ALA A 165 -6.75 21.42 7.36
CA ALA A 165 -6.57 22.84 7.09
C ALA A 165 -7.54 23.34 6.00
N CYS A 166 -7.74 22.55 4.94
CA CYS A 166 -8.71 22.87 3.88
C CYS A 166 -10.14 22.94 4.43
N ILE A 167 -10.56 21.95 5.23
CA ILE A 167 -11.88 21.94 5.87
C ILE A 167 -12.03 23.16 6.78
N ARG A 168 -10.99 23.51 7.55
CA ARG A 168 -11.00 24.70 8.40
C ARG A 168 -11.17 25.99 7.60
N CYS A 169 -10.43 26.13 6.50
CA CYS A 169 -10.58 27.25 5.55
C CYS A 169 -12.02 27.31 5.01
N LEU A 170 -12.56 26.19 4.52
CA LEU A 170 -13.94 26.07 4.02
C LEU A 170 -15.00 26.49 5.05
N MET A 171 -14.76 26.20 6.34
CA MET A 171 -15.64 26.58 7.44
C MET A 171 -15.46 28.05 7.86
N SER A 172 -14.28 28.64 7.65
CA SER A 172 -13.94 30.00 8.07
C SER A 172 -14.28 31.08 7.04
N CYS A 173 -14.39 30.72 5.75
CA CYS A 173 -14.91 31.61 4.70
C CYS A 173 -16.36 32.01 5.03
N LYS A 174 -16.58 33.27 5.40
CA LYS A 174 -17.90 33.82 5.70
C LYS A 174 -18.70 33.99 4.40
N GLY A 175 -19.75 33.20 4.26
CA GLY A 175 -20.93 33.51 3.45
C GLY A 175 -22.14 33.28 4.35
N ALA A 176 -22.63 34.36 4.97
CA ALA A 176 -23.84 34.35 5.80
C ALA A 176 -25.06 34.22 4.88
N ASP A 177 -25.86 33.16 5.04
CA ASP A 177 -27.20 32.94 4.45
C ASP A 177 -27.41 33.09 2.93
N GLN A 178 -26.45 33.58 2.14
CA GLN A 178 -26.60 33.78 0.69
C GLN A 178 -25.31 33.41 -0.05
N GLY A 179 -25.15 32.12 -0.36
CA GLY A 179 -24.17 31.61 -1.34
C GLY A 179 -22.69 31.83 -0.98
N LYS A 180 -21.93 30.76 -0.77
CA LYS A 180 -20.47 30.88 -0.64
C LYS A 180 -19.85 31.37 -1.95
N ASP A 181 -18.98 32.38 -1.90
CA ASP A 181 -18.11 32.70 -3.04
C ASP A 181 -17.02 31.63 -3.14
N TRP A 182 -17.16 30.75 -4.13
CA TRP A 182 -16.23 29.67 -4.38
C TRP A 182 -14.85 30.16 -4.84
N ARG A 183 -14.72 31.39 -5.35
CA ARG A 183 -13.42 31.97 -5.73
C ARG A 183 -12.57 32.30 -4.51
N GLU A 184 -13.18 32.86 -3.46
CA GLU A 184 -12.47 33.13 -2.19
C GLU A 184 -12.03 31.84 -1.50
N VAL A 185 -12.88 30.81 -1.54
CA VAL A 185 -12.55 29.47 -1.05
C VAL A 185 -11.37 28.87 -1.83
N GLN A 186 -11.41 28.93 -3.16
CA GLN A 186 -10.32 28.45 -4.02
C GLN A 186 -9.01 29.17 -3.74
N GLN A 187 -9.04 30.50 -3.57
CA GLN A 187 -7.85 31.29 -3.24
C GLN A 187 -7.31 30.94 -1.84
N CYS A 188 -8.19 30.78 -0.85
CA CYS A 188 -7.80 30.39 0.51
C CYS A 188 -7.17 28.99 0.53
N VAL A 189 -7.73 28.02 -0.19
CA VAL A 189 -7.15 26.68 -0.34
C VAL A 189 -5.83 26.72 -1.13
N ALA A 190 -5.72 27.51 -2.19
CA ALA A 190 -4.49 27.67 -2.97
C ALA A 190 -3.36 28.34 -2.18
N ASN A 191 -3.69 29.17 -1.19
CA ASN A 191 -2.73 29.81 -0.29
C ASN A 191 -2.29 28.88 0.87
N LEU A 192 -2.99 27.77 1.11
CA LEU A 192 -2.46 26.72 1.98
C LEU A 192 -1.32 26.06 1.19
N SER A 193 -0.09 26.11 1.73
CA SER A 193 1.05 25.36 1.20
C SER A 193 0.82 23.86 1.41
N ILE A 194 -0.03 23.29 0.55
CA ILE A 194 -0.34 21.87 0.45
C ILE A 194 0.74 21.29 -0.47
N GLY A 195 1.47 20.30 0.03
CA GLY A 195 2.60 19.66 -0.66
C GLY A 195 2.19 18.69 -1.75
#